data_AF-A0A6I4ZCU5-F1
#
_entry.id   AF-A0A6I4ZCU5-F1
#
_cell.length_a   1.000
_cell.length_b   1.000
_cell.length_c   1.000
_cell.angle_alpha   90.00
_cell.angle_beta   90.00
_cell.angle_gamma   90.00
#
_symmetry.space_group_name_H-M   'P 1'
#
loop_
_entity.id
_entity.type
_entity.pdbx_description
1 polymer ?
#
loop_
_entity_poly.entity_id
_entity_poly.type
_entity_poly.pdbx_seq_one_letter_code
_entity_poly.pdbx_strand_id
1 'polypeptide(L)'
;MTIPSATCAQKMLNPRACGAPVSQVRSASHSRIPRLYRCVPLWALSPARSLVRCPHHAYPDLAVENTPESDFSRAIAGHDHEVDLFGGAVAIARLGRDDVDAHALARELDLIAETVRERDAERSGPGQLARAVTAELFDTLGYRGNREHYTDPENSYIDRVIERRLGIPITLSLIYMEIAQRVGLECDGIGFPGHFLVRCGGDDGFFLDPFNAGEQLTREDLEGRLEGHTSDLPSIDSLLAAVTRRQILQRMLVNLCVAYQGMGDAARWIAALGFRLRLEPWNAALYLERGLLHYQEGEEALALADLERYVDSGETDLSPQALRVLDDLRTRLGREGGNS
;
A
#
# COMPACT_ATOMS: atom_id res chain seq x y z
N MET A 1 8.68 10.73 -39.28
CA MET A 1 7.24 10.43 -39.33
C MET A 1 6.84 10.00 -37.93
N THR A 2 6.15 10.88 -37.24
CA THR A 2 5.86 10.87 -35.80
C THR A 2 4.55 10.13 -35.54
N ILE A 3 4.56 9.22 -34.56
CA ILE A 3 3.40 8.45 -34.10
C ILE A 3 2.85 9.18 -32.86
N PRO A 4 1.52 9.46 -32.75
CA PRO A 4 0.97 10.15 -31.59
C PRO A 4 0.65 9.19 -30.44
N SER A 5 1.00 9.64 -29.24
CA SER A 5 0.67 9.08 -27.92
C SER A 5 -0.81 9.21 -27.59
N ALA A 6 -1.46 8.10 -27.22
CA ALA A 6 -2.84 8.08 -26.76
C ALA A 6 -2.90 8.18 -25.23
N THR A 7 -3.39 9.31 -24.75
CA THR A 7 -3.81 9.58 -23.37
C THR A 7 -5.20 8.98 -23.17
N CYS A 8 -5.41 8.08 -22.20
CA CYS A 8 -6.74 7.56 -21.89
C CYS A 8 -7.18 7.97 -20.47
N ALA A 9 -8.35 8.58 -20.45
CA ALA A 9 -8.95 9.35 -19.36
C ALA A 9 -9.58 8.49 -18.27
N GLN A 10 -9.39 8.91 -17.01
CA GLN A 10 -10.22 8.53 -15.87
C GLN A 10 -11.60 9.20 -16.01
N LYS A 11 -12.67 8.41 -16.10
CA LYS A 11 -14.05 8.88 -15.93
C LYS A 11 -14.57 8.44 -14.58
N MET A 12 -14.97 9.43 -13.79
CA MET A 12 -15.61 9.30 -12.48
C MET A 12 -17.06 8.80 -12.59
N LEU A 13 -17.47 7.95 -11.65
CA LEU A 13 -18.87 7.64 -11.35
C LEU A 13 -19.31 8.47 -10.13
N ASN A 14 -20.43 9.18 -10.31
CA ASN A 14 -21.10 10.04 -9.34
C ASN A 14 -22.42 9.37 -8.92
N PRO A 15 -22.71 9.15 -7.62
CA PRO A 15 -24.06 8.82 -7.18
C PRO A 15 -24.70 10.00 -6.43
N ARG A 16 -25.72 10.61 -7.04
CA ARG A 16 -26.67 11.50 -6.35
C ARG A 16 -27.81 10.70 -5.70
N ALA A 17 -27.99 10.97 -4.41
CA ALA A 17 -29.25 11.26 -3.71
C ALA A 17 -30.35 10.18 -3.59
N CYS A 18 -30.54 9.70 -2.36
CA CYS A 18 -31.85 9.54 -1.73
C CYS A 18 -31.78 10.08 -0.30
N GLY A 19 -32.79 10.85 0.11
CA GLY A 19 -32.76 11.67 1.32
C GLY A 19 -33.66 11.22 2.46
N ALA A 20 -33.68 12.11 3.47
CA ALA A 20 -34.61 12.26 4.59
C ALA A 20 -34.19 11.60 5.94
N PRO A 21 -34.66 12.13 7.10
CA PRO A 21 -33.85 13.00 7.97
C PRO A 21 -33.84 12.54 9.43
N VAL A 22 -32.79 12.84 10.22
CA VAL A 22 -32.88 12.71 11.69
C VAL A 22 -32.11 13.82 12.42
N SER A 23 -32.77 14.28 13.47
CA SER A 23 -32.61 15.41 14.38
C SER A 23 -31.33 15.48 15.22
N GLN A 24 -31.06 16.73 15.64
CA GLN A 24 -30.22 17.17 16.76
C GLN A 24 -30.16 16.21 17.95
N VAL A 25 -28.94 15.89 18.41
CA VAL A 25 -28.65 15.64 19.83
C VAL A 25 -27.31 16.31 20.17
N ARG A 26 -27.33 17.14 21.22
CA ARG A 26 -26.18 17.84 21.81
C ARG A 26 -25.41 16.92 22.77
N SER A 27 -24.08 17.08 22.75
CA SER A 27 -23.09 16.98 23.86
C SER A 27 -23.19 15.85 24.90
N ALA A 28 -22.11 15.07 25.02
CA ALA A 28 -21.52 14.74 26.32
C ALA A 28 -20.05 14.29 26.18
N SER A 29 -19.29 14.67 27.19
CA SER A 29 -17.86 14.60 27.44
C SER A 29 -17.29 13.22 27.78
N HIS A 30 -15.99 13.05 27.51
CA HIS A 30 -14.98 12.29 28.27
C HIS A 30 -15.23 10.78 28.54
N SER A 31 -14.40 9.92 27.93
CA SER A 31 -13.76 8.83 28.66
C SER A 31 -12.48 8.35 27.97
N ARG A 32 -11.40 8.30 28.78
CA ARG A 32 -10.10 7.68 28.47
C ARG A 32 -10.20 6.15 28.68
N ILE A 33 -9.14 5.43 28.24
CA ILE A 33 -8.58 4.13 28.72
C ILE A 33 -8.82 2.93 27.76
N PRO A 34 -7.87 1.99 27.51
CA PRO A 34 -6.41 2.10 27.34
C PRO A 34 -5.82 1.20 26.20
N ARG A 35 -4.57 1.47 25.81
CA ARG A 35 -3.70 0.56 25.04
C ARG A 35 -3.35 -0.69 25.87
N LEU A 36 -3.45 -1.89 25.27
CA LEU A 36 -2.92 -3.14 25.83
C LEU A 36 -1.96 -3.79 24.82
N TYR A 37 -0.69 -3.41 24.89
CA TYR A 37 0.41 -4.30 24.53
C TYR A 37 0.99 -4.83 25.84
N ARG A 38 0.76 -6.10 26.13
CA ARG A 38 1.38 -6.77 27.28
C ARG A 38 2.23 -7.92 26.79
N CYS A 39 3.53 -7.71 26.83
CA CYS A 39 4.53 -8.78 26.85
C CYS A 39 4.26 -9.69 28.06
N VAL A 40 4.26 -11.00 27.86
CA VAL A 40 4.31 -11.98 28.96
C VAL A 40 5.47 -12.93 28.69
N PRO A 41 6.47 -13.04 29.60
CA PRO A 41 7.57 -13.97 29.43
C PRO A 41 7.21 -15.39 29.88
N LEU A 42 7.79 -16.37 29.19
CA LEU A 42 7.74 -17.81 29.46
C LEU A 42 8.46 -18.19 30.76
N TRP A 43 7.72 -18.59 31.79
CA TRP A 43 8.05 -19.70 32.70
C TRP A 43 6.99 -19.83 33.82
N ALA A 44 6.14 -20.85 33.76
CA ALA A 44 5.45 -21.41 34.92
C ALA A 44 4.98 -22.83 34.59
N LEU A 45 5.51 -23.80 35.33
CA LEU A 45 5.34 -25.23 35.12
C LEU A 45 4.16 -25.81 35.93
N SER A 46 3.40 -26.70 35.27
CA SER A 46 2.83 -27.99 35.74
C SER A 46 1.62 -28.06 36.71
N PRO A 47 0.93 -29.22 36.86
CA PRO A 47 0.77 -30.37 35.95
C PRO A 47 -0.70 -30.88 35.77
N ALA A 48 -0.91 -31.66 34.71
CA ALA A 48 -1.84 -32.79 34.56
C ALA A 48 -3.31 -32.69 35.01
N ARG A 49 -4.25 -32.80 34.06
CA ARG A 49 -5.42 -33.70 34.17
C ARG A 49 -6.10 -33.97 32.83
N SER A 50 -6.32 -35.27 32.59
CA SER A 50 -7.42 -35.85 31.80
C SER A 50 -7.39 -35.70 30.26
N LEU A 51 -6.68 -36.63 29.63
CA LEU A 51 -6.84 -37.02 28.22
C LEU A 51 -8.23 -37.61 27.96
N VAL A 52 -9.11 -36.84 27.30
CA VAL A 52 -10.21 -37.42 26.51
C VAL A 52 -9.72 -37.49 25.07
N ARG A 53 -9.47 -38.70 24.59
CA ARG A 53 -9.13 -38.99 23.19
C ARG A 53 -10.37 -38.74 22.32
N CYS A 54 -10.35 -37.66 21.53
CA CYS A 54 -11.19 -37.54 20.35
C CYS A 54 -10.49 -38.23 19.17
N PRO A 55 -11.21 -38.95 18.30
CA PRO A 55 -10.60 -39.72 17.22
C PRO A 55 -10.03 -38.79 16.14
N HIS A 56 -8.82 -39.14 15.71
CA HIS A 56 -8.06 -38.53 14.62
C HIS A 56 -8.93 -38.17 13.40
N HIS A 57 -9.20 -36.88 13.21
CA HIS A 57 -9.22 -36.31 11.87
C HIS A 57 -7.83 -35.73 11.65
N ALA A 58 -7.03 -36.42 10.84
CA ALA A 58 -5.82 -35.86 10.30
C ALA A 58 -6.23 -34.69 9.40
N TYR A 59 -6.18 -33.48 9.93
CA TYR A 59 -6.00 -32.32 9.07
C TYR A 59 -4.63 -32.50 8.41
N PRO A 60 -4.51 -32.46 7.08
CA PRO A 60 -3.20 -32.36 6.49
C PRO A 60 -2.54 -31.12 7.08
N ASP A 61 -1.31 -31.28 7.58
CA ASP A 61 -0.40 -30.16 7.82
C ASP A 61 -0.34 -29.37 6.52
N LEU A 62 -1.18 -28.33 6.41
CA LEU A 62 -1.01 -27.28 5.44
C LEU A 62 0.26 -26.57 5.90
N ALA A 63 1.40 -26.99 5.36
CA ALA A 63 2.58 -26.15 5.34
C ALA A 63 2.09 -24.78 4.87
N VAL A 64 2.07 -23.79 5.77
CA VAL A 64 1.78 -22.42 5.40
C VAL A 64 2.93 -22.04 4.47
N GLU A 65 2.68 -22.14 3.17
CA GLU A 65 3.63 -21.66 2.17
C GLU A 65 3.79 -20.17 2.44
N ASN A 66 4.96 -19.78 2.97
CA ASN A 66 5.28 -18.38 3.25
C ASN A 66 5.62 -17.64 1.95
N THR A 67 4.68 -17.64 1.00
CA THR A 67 4.82 -16.90 -0.24
C THR A 67 4.58 -15.41 0.00
N PRO A 68 5.17 -14.51 -0.79
CA PRO A 68 4.89 -13.09 -0.72
C PRO A 68 3.40 -12.76 -0.78
N GLU A 69 2.63 -13.50 -1.57
CA GLU A 69 1.19 -13.33 -1.70
C GLU A 69 0.42 -13.68 -0.42
N SER A 70 0.80 -14.78 0.23
CA SER A 70 0.17 -15.22 1.47
C SER A 70 0.44 -14.24 2.61
N ASP A 71 1.68 -13.74 2.70
CA ASP A 71 2.09 -12.70 3.62
C ASP A 71 1.33 -11.41 3.38
N PHE A 72 1.22 -10.98 2.12
CA PHE A 72 0.48 -9.79 1.77
C PHE A 72 -1.01 -9.93 2.13
N SER A 73 -1.64 -11.05 1.77
CA SER A 73 -3.04 -11.34 2.11
C SER A 73 -3.29 -11.30 3.63
N ARG A 74 -2.35 -11.80 4.43
CA ARG A 74 -2.40 -11.73 5.90
C ARG A 74 -2.21 -10.31 6.40
N ALA A 75 -1.26 -9.56 5.86
CA ALA A 75 -1.00 -8.17 6.24
C ALA A 75 -2.20 -7.24 5.96
N ILE A 76 -2.94 -7.52 4.89
CA ILE A 76 -4.13 -6.72 4.51
C ILE A 76 -5.44 -7.25 5.11
N ALA A 77 -5.44 -8.27 5.97
CA ALA A 77 -6.67 -8.79 6.54
C ALA A 77 -7.40 -7.77 7.45
N GLY A 78 -8.70 -7.97 7.69
CA GLY A 78 -9.48 -7.18 8.65
C GLY A 78 -9.92 -5.79 8.15
N HIS A 79 -10.22 -4.91 9.10
CA HIS A 79 -10.54 -3.50 8.84
C HIS A 79 -9.26 -2.69 8.58
N ASP A 80 -9.36 -1.51 7.97
CA ASP A 80 -8.17 -0.75 7.56
C ASP A 80 -7.22 -0.40 8.73
N HIS A 81 -7.74 -0.13 9.93
CA HIS A 81 -6.90 0.14 11.11
C HIS A 81 -6.17 -1.10 11.66
N GLU A 82 -6.58 -2.31 11.26
CA GLU A 82 -5.95 -3.58 11.62
C GLU A 82 -4.86 -3.99 10.61
N VAL A 83 -4.75 -3.27 9.49
CA VAL A 83 -3.79 -3.56 8.42
C VAL A 83 -2.37 -3.37 8.93
N ASP A 84 -1.56 -4.41 8.76
CA ASP A 84 -0.13 -4.32 8.95
C ASP A 84 0.50 -3.64 7.72
N LEU A 85 0.57 -2.31 7.77
CA LEU A 85 1.10 -1.49 6.68
C LEU A 85 2.57 -1.82 6.41
N PHE A 86 3.37 -1.99 7.46
CA PHE A 86 4.78 -2.37 7.36
C PHE A 86 4.94 -3.78 6.77
N GLY A 87 4.21 -4.76 7.30
CA GLY A 87 4.22 -6.13 6.77
C GLY A 87 3.76 -6.20 5.31
N GLY A 88 2.74 -5.42 4.94
CA GLY A 88 2.30 -5.29 3.55
C GLY A 88 3.37 -4.71 2.63
N ALA A 89 4.09 -3.68 3.09
CA ALA A 89 5.20 -3.07 2.35
C ALA A 89 6.40 -4.03 2.22
N VAL A 90 6.69 -4.84 3.24
CA VAL A 90 7.72 -5.89 3.18
C VAL A 90 7.32 -7.00 2.20
N ALA A 91 6.07 -7.44 2.20
CA ALA A 91 5.59 -8.41 1.23
C ALA A 91 5.66 -7.88 -0.22
N ILE A 92 5.40 -6.58 -0.44
CA ILE A 92 5.62 -5.92 -1.73
C ILE A 92 7.11 -5.90 -2.11
N ALA A 93 8.00 -5.63 -1.15
CA ALA A 93 9.44 -5.63 -1.38
C ALA A 93 9.97 -6.99 -1.89
N ARG A 94 9.29 -8.09 -1.53
CA ARG A 94 9.63 -9.43 -2.03
C ARG A 94 9.42 -9.61 -3.52
N LEU A 95 8.71 -8.71 -4.20
CA LEU A 95 8.65 -8.67 -5.68
C LEU A 95 9.99 -8.26 -6.34
N GLY A 96 10.84 -7.54 -5.60
CA GLY A 96 12.18 -7.17 -6.04
C GLY A 96 13.25 -8.18 -5.61
N ARG A 97 13.07 -8.80 -4.44
CA ARG A 97 14.04 -9.70 -3.81
C ARG A 97 13.37 -10.65 -2.82
N ASP A 98 13.50 -11.97 -2.99
CA ASP A 98 12.73 -12.94 -2.20
C ASP A 98 13.09 -13.04 -0.71
N ASP A 99 14.32 -12.67 -0.33
CA ASP A 99 14.93 -12.93 1.00
C ASP A 99 14.83 -11.74 1.98
N VAL A 100 13.87 -10.83 1.78
CA VAL A 100 13.67 -9.68 2.67
C VAL A 100 13.30 -10.11 4.09
N ASP A 101 14.15 -9.80 5.06
CA ASP A 101 13.94 -10.07 6.49
C ASP A 101 13.16 -8.92 7.17
N ALA A 102 11.86 -9.12 7.38
CA ALA A 102 10.98 -8.18 8.07
C ALA A 102 11.48 -7.81 9.47
N HIS A 103 12.06 -8.77 10.21
CA HIS A 103 12.54 -8.54 11.56
C HIS A 103 13.82 -7.70 11.56
N ALA A 104 14.71 -7.88 10.59
CA ALA A 104 15.89 -7.04 10.44
C ALA A 104 15.52 -5.59 10.16
N LEU A 105 14.60 -5.35 9.23
CA LEU A 105 14.12 -4.01 8.91
C LEU A 105 13.43 -3.35 10.10
N ALA A 106 12.56 -4.10 10.81
CA ALA A 106 11.89 -3.58 12.01
C ALA A 106 12.89 -3.16 13.09
N ARG A 107 13.93 -3.99 13.34
CA ARG A 107 15.01 -3.65 14.29
C ARG A 107 15.77 -2.39 13.88
N GLU A 108 16.03 -2.19 12.58
CA GLU A 108 16.70 -0.98 12.11
C GLU A 108 15.85 0.27 12.40
N LEU A 109 14.55 0.23 12.14
CA LEU A 109 13.64 1.33 12.47
C LEU A 109 13.51 1.54 13.98
N ASP A 110 13.56 0.48 14.79
CA ASP A 110 13.56 0.56 16.26
C ASP A 110 14.82 1.27 16.79
N LEU A 111 15.99 0.99 16.23
CA LEU A 111 17.26 1.64 16.58
C LEU A 111 17.26 3.14 16.22
N ILE A 112 16.70 3.48 15.07
CA ILE A 112 16.52 4.90 14.68
C ILE A 112 15.58 5.59 15.68
N ALA A 113 14.45 4.96 16.01
CA ALA A 113 13.50 5.52 16.97
C ALA A 113 14.09 5.65 18.38
N GLU A 114 14.97 4.72 18.80
CA GLU A 114 15.70 4.82 20.07
C GLU A 114 16.64 6.03 20.08
N THR A 115 17.40 6.23 19.00
CA THR A 115 18.28 7.40 18.82
C THR A 115 17.48 8.71 18.91
N VAL A 116 16.29 8.76 18.30
CA VAL A 116 15.39 9.91 18.40
C VAL A 116 14.93 10.15 19.85
N ARG A 117 14.53 9.09 20.58
CA ARG A 117 14.08 9.20 21.98
C ARG A 117 15.18 9.67 22.92
N GLU A 118 16.42 9.23 22.71
CA GLU A 118 17.56 9.64 23.53
C GLU A 118 17.89 11.14 23.38
N ARG A 119 17.75 11.67 22.16
CA ARG A 119 17.99 13.09 21.87
C ARG A 119 16.88 14.02 22.36
N ASP A 120 15.65 13.53 22.48
CA ASP A 120 14.47 14.31 22.88
C ASP A 120 13.95 13.97 24.30
N ALA A 121 14.82 13.43 25.17
CA ALA A 121 14.46 12.90 26.49
C ALA A 121 13.76 13.88 27.45
N GLU A 122 13.72 15.18 27.14
CA GLU A 122 13.25 16.23 28.07
C GLU A 122 12.02 17.03 27.62
N ARG A 123 11.44 16.86 26.41
CA ARG A 123 10.39 17.78 25.95
C ARG A 123 9.20 17.16 25.20
N SER A 124 8.08 17.89 25.27
CA SER A 124 6.73 17.38 25.11
C SER A 124 5.98 18.13 24.01
N GLY A 125 5.79 17.49 22.85
CA GLY A 125 4.81 17.93 21.86
C GLY A 125 5.05 17.39 20.45
N PRO A 126 4.00 17.25 19.62
CA PRO A 126 4.11 16.68 18.27
C PRO A 126 5.14 17.38 17.37
N GLY A 127 5.24 18.72 17.45
CA GLY A 127 6.18 19.49 16.64
C GLY A 127 7.65 19.29 17.02
N GLN A 128 7.96 18.97 18.27
CA GLN A 128 9.34 18.68 18.71
C GLN A 128 9.75 17.28 18.27
N LEU A 129 8.89 16.28 18.50
CA LEU A 129 9.10 14.92 18.02
C LEU A 129 9.29 14.88 16.51
N ALA A 130 8.45 15.59 15.75
CA ALA A 130 8.59 15.66 14.29
C ALA A 130 9.95 16.24 13.86
N ARG A 131 10.41 17.32 14.50
CA ARG A 131 11.75 17.87 14.22
C ARG A 131 12.86 16.89 14.56
N ALA A 132 12.73 16.13 15.66
CA ALA A 132 13.72 15.14 16.05
C ALA A 132 13.77 13.97 15.04
N VAL A 133 12.62 13.48 14.58
CA VAL A 133 12.54 12.45 13.52
C VAL A 133 13.11 12.98 12.20
N THR A 134 12.74 14.20 11.79
CA THR A 134 13.26 14.86 10.59
C THR A 134 14.79 15.00 10.63
N ALA A 135 15.34 15.51 11.74
CA ALA A 135 16.78 15.70 11.89
C ALA A 135 17.55 14.37 11.88
N GLU A 136 16.99 13.32 12.48
CA GLU A 136 17.63 12.01 12.42
C GLU A 136 17.59 11.41 11.01
N LEU A 137 16.43 11.37 10.37
CA LEU A 137 16.29 10.77 9.06
C LEU A 137 17.06 11.53 7.97
N PHE A 138 16.87 12.84 7.88
CA PHE A 138 17.33 13.61 6.72
C PHE A 138 18.70 14.24 6.95
N ASP A 139 18.97 14.80 8.13
CA ASP A 139 20.24 15.46 8.40
C ASP A 139 21.33 14.47 8.84
N THR A 140 20.98 13.50 9.70
CA THR A 140 21.95 12.55 10.27
C THR A 140 22.15 11.34 9.37
N LEU A 141 21.06 10.66 9.00
CA LEU A 141 21.13 9.44 8.21
C LEU A 141 21.20 9.73 6.70
N GLY A 142 20.76 10.90 6.24
CA GLY A 142 20.89 11.31 4.84
C GLY A 142 19.88 10.67 3.89
N TYR A 143 18.70 10.31 4.42
CA TYR A 143 17.56 9.92 3.58
C TYR A 143 17.22 11.06 2.61
N ARG A 144 16.93 10.72 1.34
CA ARG A 144 16.57 11.73 0.34
C ARG A 144 15.72 11.19 -0.79
N GLY A 145 15.01 12.09 -1.46
CA GLY A 145 14.26 11.80 -2.67
C GLY A 145 15.14 11.50 -3.89
N ASN A 146 14.82 10.44 -4.64
CA ASN A 146 15.48 10.12 -5.90
C ASN A 146 14.85 10.91 -7.06
N ARG A 147 15.44 12.05 -7.39
CA ARG A 147 14.98 12.89 -8.51
C ARG A 147 15.54 12.44 -9.86
N GLU A 148 16.72 11.83 -9.86
CA GLU A 148 17.45 11.45 -11.08
C GLU A 148 16.86 10.18 -11.71
N HIS A 149 16.55 9.19 -10.88
CA HIS A 149 16.01 7.91 -11.30
C HIS A 149 14.68 7.64 -10.61
N TYR A 150 13.74 8.59 -10.73
CA TYR A 150 12.46 8.57 -10.02
C TYR A 150 11.66 7.26 -10.23
N THR A 151 11.67 6.74 -11.46
CA THR A 151 10.93 5.53 -11.85
C THR A 151 11.70 4.22 -11.61
N ASP A 152 12.86 4.26 -10.95
CA ASP A 152 13.57 3.05 -10.52
C ASP A 152 12.68 2.27 -9.52
N PRO A 153 12.30 1.00 -9.80
CA PRO A 153 11.42 0.22 -8.92
C PRO A 153 12.00 0.08 -7.51
N GLU A 154 13.32 0.12 -7.38
CA GLU A 154 14.02 0.05 -6.09
C GLU A 154 13.63 1.19 -5.14
N ASN A 155 13.19 2.33 -5.66
CA ASN A 155 12.70 3.42 -4.82
C ASN A 155 11.36 3.07 -4.12
N SER A 156 10.65 2.03 -4.60
CA SER A 156 9.34 1.61 -4.10
C SER A 156 9.41 0.43 -3.13
N TYR A 157 10.57 -0.23 -2.96
CA TYR A 157 10.75 -1.31 -1.99
C TYR A 157 11.33 -0.79 -0.68
N ILE A 158 10.65 -1.07 0.44
CA ILE A 158 11.02 -0.50 1.74
C ILE A 158 12.43 -0.93 2.19
N ASP A 159 12.82 -2.17 1.92
CA ASP A 159 14.15 -2.71 2.24
C ASP A 159 15.26 -1.96 1.50
N ARG A 160 15.04 -1.69 0.21
CA ARG A 160 16.00 -0.97 -0.65
C ARG A 160 16.07 0.50 -0.31
N VAL A 161 14.96 1.13 0.06
CA VAL A 161 14.96 2.52 0.52
C VAL A 161 15.68 2.66 1.87
N ILE A 162 15.50 1.71 2.80
CA ILE A 162 16.24 1.70 4.07
C ILE A 162 17.75 1.54 3.82
N GLU A 163 18.13 0.56 3.00
CA GLU A 163 19.54 0.27 2.68
C GLU A 163 20.24 1.43 1.95
N ARG A 164 19.58 2.01 0.92
CA ARG A 164 20.15 3.06 0.07
C ARG A 164 19.92 4.47 0.61
N ARG A 165 19.00 4.63 1.57
CA ARG A 165 18.49 5.91 2.08
C ARG A 165 18.00 6.83 0.95
N LEU A 166 17.40 6.22 -0.05
CA LEU A 166 17.02 6.86 -1.31
C LEU A 166 15.69 6.30 -1.77
N GLY A 167 14.67 7.15 -1.92
CA GLY A 167 13.30 6.70 -2.20
C GLY A 167 12.44 7.73 -2.93
N ILE A 168 11.15 7.43 -3.03
CA ILE A 168 10.11 8.31 -3.60
C ILE A 168 9.18 8.80 -2.48
N PRO A 169 8.28 9.77 -2.75
CA PRO A 169 7.49 10.41 -1.68
C PRO A 169 6.76 9.41 -0.77
N ILE A 170 6.14 8.37 -1.34
CA ILE A 170 5.37 7.40 -0.55
C ILE A 170 6.23 6.51 0.35
N THR A 171 7.40 6.06 -0.10
CA THR A 171 8.26 5.15 0.67
C THR A 171 9.02 5.90 1.77
N LEU A 172 9.50 7.11 1.49
CA LEU A 172 10.09 7.98 2.51
C LEU A 172 9.05 8.37 3.58
N SER A 173 7.81 8.62 3.15
CA SER A 173 6.71 8.89 4.08
C SER A 173 6.35 7.69 4.93
N LEU A 174 6.35 6.48 4.36
CA LEU A 174 6.13 5.25 5.12
C LEU A 174 7.20 5.07 6.21
N ILE A 175 8.49 5.19 5.86
CA ILE A 175 9.59 5.08 6.82
C ILE A 175 9.47 6.15 7.92
N TYR A 176 9.14 7.38 7.54
CA TYR A 176 8.91 8.47 8.49
C TYR A 176 7.77 8.11 9.47
N MET A 177 6.63 7.65 8.97
CA MET A 177 5.46 7.27 9.80
C MET A 177 5.78 6.09 10.73
N GLU A 178 6.55 5.11 10.27
CA GLU A 178 6.97 3.96 11.07
C GLU A 178 7.86 4.38 12.26
N ILE A 179 8.77 5.33 12.05
CA ILE A 179 9.62 5.87 13.13
C ILE A 179 8.80 6.79 14.04
N ALA A 180 7.96 7.66 13.47
CA ALA A 180 7.07 8.55 14.21
C ALA A 180 6.19 7.76 15.19
N GLN A 181 5.57 6.67 14.74
CA GLN A 181 4.75 5.81 15.59
C GLN A 181 5.55 5.23 16.78
N ARG A 182 6.79 4.80 16.55
CA ARG A 182 7.67 4.23 17.60
C ARG A 182 8.08 5.26 18.65
N VAL A 183 8.15 6.54 18.29
CA VAL A 183 8.43 7.63 19.24
C VAL A 183 7.15 8.26 19.82
N GLY A 184 5.98 7.73 19.49
CA GLY A 184 4.70 8.19 20.01
C GLY A 184 4.14 9.43 19.30
N LEU A 185 4.67 9.79 18.13
CA LEU A 185 4.12 10.83 17.27
C LEU A 185 3.05 10.22 16.36
N GLU A 186 1.83 10.71 16.50
CA GLU A 186 0.71 10.35 15.61
C GLU A 186 0.88 11.06 14.27
N CYS A 187 0.95 10.28 13.18
CA CYS A 187 0.98 10.80 11.82
C CYS A 187 0.12 9.95 10.88
N ASP A 188 -0.43 10.62 9.85
CA ASP A 188 -1.21 10.04 8.77
C ASP A 188 -0.55 10.32 7.41
N GLY A 189 -0.74 9.41 6.47
CA GLY A 189 -0.34 9.62 5.08
C GLY A 189 -1.38 10.44 4.33
N ILE A 190 -0.94 11.38 3.49
CA ILE A 190 -1.83 12.25 2.71
C ILE A 190 -1.59 12.04 1.22
N GLY A 191 -2.68 11.73 0.52
CA GLY A 191 -2.68 11.38 -0.88
C GLY A 191 -2.73 12.58 -1.83
N PHE A 192 -1.68 13.40 -1.89
CA PHE A 192 -1.68 14.62 -2.68
C PHE A 192 -1.49 14.37 -4.20
N PRO A 193 -2.04 15.19 -5.12
CA PRO A 193 -1.78 15.05 -6.56
C PRO A 193 -0.30 15.15 -6.89
N GLY A 194 0.22 14.16 -7.63
CA GLY A 194 1.64 14.09 -8.01
C GLY A 194 2.62 13.88 -6.86
N HIS A 195 2.16 13.72 -5.61
CA HIS A 195 3.03 13.67 -4.43
C HIS A 195 2.46 12.83 -3.28
N PHE A 196 3.22 12.67 -2.20
CA PHE A 196 2.76 12.05 -0.96
C PHE A 196 3.33 12.82 0.22
N LEU A 197 2.48 13.13 1.19
CA LEU A 197 2.83 13.93 2.37
C LEU A 197 2.50 13.17 3.64
N VAL A 198 3.01 13.68 4.76
CA VAL A 198 2.68 13.18 6.09
C VAL A 198 2.05 14.32 6.89
N ARG A 199 0.90 14.07 7.52
CA ARG A 199 0.32 14.98 8.52
C ARG A 199 0.68 14.47 9.90
N CYS A 200 1.15 15.33 10.81
CA CYS A 200 1.51 14.93 12.16
C CYS A 200 0.84 15.79 13.23
N GLY A 201 0.48 15.19 14.35
CA GLY A 201 -0.18 15.86 15.48
C GLY A 201 -1.71 15.88 15.43
N GLY A 202 -2.32 14.93 14.70
CA GLY A 202 -3.77 14.80 14.58
C GLY A 202 -4.38 15.59 13.43
N ASP A 203 -5.70 15.76 13.44
CA ASP A 203 -6.46 16.35 12.32
C ASP A 203 -6.10 17.82 12.04
N ASP A 204 -5.87 18.59 13.10
CA ASP A 204 -5.40 19.99 13.05
C ASP A 204 -3.86 20.08 13.10
N GLY A 205 -3.18 18.99 12.73
CA GLY A 205 -1.74 18.89 12.68
C GLY A 205 -1.11 19.72 11.56
N PHE A 206 0.19 19.51 11.35
CA PHE A 206 0.94 20.14 10.27
C PHE A 206 1.38 19.12 9.24
N PHE A 207 1.59 19.58 8.00
CA PHE A 207 2.04 18.74 6.91
C PHE A 207 3.56 18.79 6.78
N LEU A 208 4.13 17.65 6.41
CA LEU A 208 5.55 17.46 6.14
C LEU A 208 5.72 16.77 4.80
N ASP A 209 6.81 17.11 4.12
CA ASP A 209 7.24 16.48 2.87
C ASP A 209 8.55 15.69 3.08
N PRO A 210 8.47 14.39 3.41
CA PRO A 210 9.64 13.52 3.54
C PRO A 210 10.52 13.43 2.29
N PHE A 211 9.98 13.68 1.09
CA PHE A 211 10.77 13.69 -0.13
C PHE A 211 11.67 14.92 -0.23
N ASN A 212 11.22 16.05 0.32
CA ASN A 212 11.98 17.30 0.44
C ASN A 212 12.60 17.46 1.84
N ALA A 213 13.19 16.39 2.38
CA ALA A 213 13.92 16.42 3.66
C ALA A 213 13.06 16.87 4.87
N GLY A 214 11.77 16.55 4.87
CA GLY A 214 10.86 16.89 5.96
C GLY A 214 10.46 18.37 6.01
N GLU A 215 10.48 19.05 4.86
CA GLU A 215 9.94 20.41 4.68
C GLU A 215 8.52 20.50 5.26
N GLN A 216 8.30 21.46 6.17
CA GLN A 216 6.98 21.72 6.74
C GLN A 216 6.17 22.61 5.80
N LEU A 217 4.95 22.19 5.48
CA LEU A 217 4.08 22.85 4.52
C LEU A 217 2.82 23.37 5.20
N THR A 218 2.43 24.60 4.86
CA THR A 218 1.12 25.13 5.23
C THR A 218 0.05 24.71 4.24
N ARG A 219 -1.21 24.94 4.59
CA ARG A 219 -2.32 24.72 3.66
C ARG A 219 -2.19 25.61 2.42
N GLU A 220 -1.79 26.86 2.61
CA GLU A 220 -1.58 27.83 1.54
C GLU A 220 -0.49 27.37 0.58
N ASP A 221 0.61 26.79 1.08
CA ASP A 221 1.66 26.22 0.22
C ASP A 221 1.10 25.09 -0.67
N LEU A 222 0.23 24.24 -0.11
CA LEU A 222 -0.38 23.13 -0.82
C LEU A 222 -1.43 23.59 -1.83
N GLU A 223 -2.23 24.60 -1.48
CA GLU A 223 -3.17 25.24 -2.41
C GLU A 223 -2.42 25.88 -3.58
N GLY A 224 -1.31 26.56 -3.31
CA GLY A 224 -0.42 27.12 -4.33
C GLY A 224 0.12 26.07 -5.30
N ARG A 225 0.42 24.85 -4.83
CA ARG A 225 0.84 23.73 -5.70
C ARG A 225 -0.25 23.22 -6.65
N LEU A 226 -1.52 23.55 -6.39
CA LEU A 226 -2.65 23.20 -7.25
C LEU A 226 -2.97 24.28 -8.28
N GLU A 227 -2.38 25.47 -8.18
CA GLU A 227 -2.60 26.56 -9.14
C GLU A 227 -2.27 26.10 -10.57
N GLY A 228 -3.20 26.31 -11.50
CA GLY A 228 -3.06 25.89 -12.90
C GLY A 228 -3.53 24.46 -13.20
N HIS A 229 -3.92 23.67 -12.20
CA HIS A 229 -4.62 22.40 -12.43
C HIS A 229 -6.09 22.65 -12.77
N THR A 230 -6.65 21.80 -13.63
CA THR A 230 -8.03 21.91 -14.12
C THR A 230 -9.07 21.85 -13.00
N SER A 231 -10.22 22.51 -13.20
CA SER A 231 -11.36 22.62 -12.28
C SER A 231 -12.00 21.29 -11.81
N ASP A 232 -11.49 20.16 -12.28
CA ASP A 232 -12.00 18.81 -11.98
C ASP A 232 -11.34 18.18 -10.75
N LEU A 233 -10.40 18.87 -10.10
CA LEU A 233 -9.82 18.38 -8.85
C LEU A 233 -10.84 18.39 -7.70
N PRO A 234 -10.81 17.38 -6.81
CA PRO A 234 -11.53 17.44 -5.54
C PRO A 234 -11.19 18.68 -4.73
N SER A 235 -12.03 19.02 -3.75
CA SER A 235 -11.73 20.12 -2.82
C SER A 235 -10.40 19.88 -2.12
N ILE A 236 -9.72 20.96 -1.74
CA ILE A 236 -8.46 20.89 -0.97
C ILE A 236 -8.63 20.03 0.29
N ASP A 237 -9.76 20.12 0.99
CA ASP A 237 -10.04 19.30 2.18
C ASP A 237 -10.10 17.80 1.84
N SER A 238 -10.63 17.45 0.67
CA SER A 238 -10.65 16.05 0.21
C SER A 238 -9.24 15.56 -0.15
N LEU A 239 -8.40 16.44 -0.71
CA LEU A 239 -7.01 16.13 -1.07
C LEU A 239 -6.09 16.04 0.16
N LEU A 240 -6.43 16.74 1.24
CA LEU A 240 -5.70 16.74 2.51
C LEU A 240 -6.24 15.73 3.53
N ALA A 241 -7.25 14.94 3.16
CA ALA A 241 -7.75 13.85 3.98
C ALA A 241 -6.71 12.72 4.07
N ALA A 242 -6.63 12.10 5.25
CA ALA A 242 -5.79 10.93 5.46
C ALA A 242 -6.19 9.80 4.51
N VAL A 243 -5.20 9.18 3.86
CA VAL A 243 -5.41 7.96 3.09
C VAL A 243 -5.36 6.74 4.00
N THR A 244 -6.18 5.76 3.66
CA THR A 244 -6.21 4.45 4.32
C THR A 244 -4.90 3.69 4.12
N ARG A 245 -4.60 2.75 5.01
CA ARG A 245 -3.42 1.87 4.90
C ARG A 245 -3.47 1.07 3.59
N ARG A 246 -4.65 0.62 3.17
CA ARG A 246 -4.85 -0.03 1.86
C ARG A 246 -4.47 0.88 0.70
N GLN A 247 -4.86 2.15 0.74
CA GLN A 247 -4.55 3.13 -0.30
C GLN A 247 -3.04 3.43 -0.38
N ILE A 248 -2.32 3.38 0.73
CA ILE A 248 -0.84 3.50 0.73
C ILE A 248 -0.23 2.31 -0.03
N LEU A 249 -0.59 1.08 0.33
CA LEU A 249 -0.11 -0.13 -0.35
C LEU A 249 -0.51 -0.14 -1.83
N GLN A 250 -1.73 0.30 -2.15
CA GLN A 250 -2.21 0.45 -3.53
C GLN A 250 -1.34 1.42 -4.31
N ARG A 251 -1.03 2.60 -3.77
CA ARG A 251 -0.17 3.59 -4.43
C ARG A 251 1.25 3.08 -4.62
N MET A 252 1.80 2.34 -3.65
CA MET A 252 3.11 1.68 -3.82
C MET A 252 3.10 0.71 -5.01
N LEU A 253 2.07 -0.13 -5.11
CA LEU A 253 1.92 -1.07 -6.21
C LEU A 253 1.70 -0.38 -7.56
N VAL A 254 0.97 0.75 -7.59
CA VAL A 254 0.81 1.55 -8.82
C VAL A 254 2.16 2.08 -9.30
N ASN A 255 3.02 2.58 -8.41
CA ASN A 255 4.36 3.03 -8.78
C ASN A 255 5.20 1.88 -9.36
N LEU A 256 5.11 0.69 -8.78
CA LEU A 256 5.77 -0.51 -9.29
C LEU A 256 5.24 -0.95 -10.66
N CYS A 257 3.92 -0.99 -10.86
CA CYS A 257 3.33 -1.30 -12.17
C CYS A 257 3.86 -0.35 -13.25
N VAL A 258 3.91 0.97 -12.98
CA VAL A 258 4.46 1.96 -13.92
C VAL A 258 5.94 1.71 -14.18
N ALA A 259 6.73 1.41 -13.15
CA ALA A 259 8.15 1.11 -13.29
C ALA A 259 8.40 -0.15 -14.16
N TYR A 260 7.71 -1.25 -13.85
CA TYR A 260 7.85 -2.51 -14.59
C TYR A 260 7.36 -2.40 -16.03
N GLN A 261 6.26 -1.69 -16.27
CA GLN A 261 5.79 -1.38 -17.62
C GLN A 261 6.86 -0.62 -18.40
N GLY A 262 7.48 0.41 -17.82
CA GLY A 262 8.55 1.18 -18.45
C GLY A 262 9.81 0.35 -18.74
N MET A 263 10.07 -0.69 -17.94
CA MET A 263 11.19 -1.62 -18.12
C MET A 263 10.88 -2.78 -19.09
N GLY A 264 9.60 -2.99 -19.45
CA GLY A 264 9.16 -4.17 -20.19
C GLY A 264 9.23 -5.47 -19.37
N ASP A 265 9.18 -5.38 -18.04
CA ASP A 265 9.24 -6.53 -17.15
C ASP A 265 7.83 -7.10 -16.88
N ALA A 266 7.34 -7.90 -17.83
CA ALA A 266 5.99 -8.46 -17.77
C ALA A 266 5.78 -9.34 -16.54
N ALA A 267 6.76 -10.15 -16.16
CA ALA A 267 6.66 -11.07 -15.03
C ALA A 267 6.42 -10.32 -13.70
N ARG A 268 7.22 -9.30 -13.39
CA ARG A 268 7.02 -8.50 -12.17
C ARG A 268 5.79 -7.61 -12.24
N TRP A 269 5.42 -7.14 -13.44
CA TRP A 269 4.16 -6.40 -13.63
C TRP A 269 2.94 -7.27 -13.32
N ILE A 270 2.88 -8.50 -13.86
CA ILE A 270 1.83 -9.48 -13.56
C ILE A 270 1.75 -9.76 -12.06
N ALA A 271 2.90 -9.96 -11.40
CA ALA A 271 2.94 -10.20 -9.95
C ALA A 271 2.40 -8.99 -9.15
N ALA A 272 2.79 -7.77 -9.50
CA ALA A 272 2.26 -6.55 -8.87
C ALA A 272 0.74 -6.40 -9.09
N LEU A 273 0.23 -6.70 -10.29
CA LEU A 273 -1.22 -6.74 -10.55
C LEU A 273 -1.93 -7.78 -9.69
N GLY A 274 -1.30 -8.93 -9.44
CA GLY A 274 -1.79 -9.93 -8.49
C GLY A 274 -1.91 -9.41 -7.06
N PHE A 275 -0.98 -8.58 -6.60
CA PHE A 275 -1.07 -7.92 -5.30
C PHE A 275 -2.20 -6.87 -5.30
N ARG A 276 -2.33 -6.08 -6.36
CA ARG A 276 -3.41 -5.09 -6.48
C ARG A 276 -4.80 -5.74 -6.49
N LEU A 277 -4.97 -6.85 -7.17
CA LEU A 277 -6.23 -7.61 -7.19
C LEU A 277 -6.62 -8.17 -5.81
N ARG A 278 -5.68 -8.31 -4.87
CA ARG A 278 -6.00 -8.64 -3.47
C ARG A 278 -6.55 -7.45 -2.68
N LEU A 279 -6.15 -6.23 -3.03
CA LEU A 279 -6.70 -4.99 -2.47
C LEU A 279 -8.01 -4.59 -3.14
N GLU A 280 -8.13 -4.84 -4.44
CA GLU A 280 -9.21 -4.36 -5.30
C GLU A 280 -9.83 -5.51 -6.13
N PRO A 281 -10.35 -6.59 -5.50
CA PRO A 281 -10.84 -7.78 -6.21
C PRO A 281 -12.08 -7.53 -7.09
N TRP A 282 -12.72 -6.37 -6.95
CA TRP A 282 -13.83 -5.89 -7.78
C TRP A 282 -13.38 -5.08 -9.00
N ASN A 283 -12.10 -4.74 -9.13
CA ASN A 283 -11.60 -3.87 -10.18
C ASN A 283 -11.41 -4.65 -11.49
N ALA A 284 -12.43 -4.59 -12.37
CA ALA A 284 -12.46 -5.27 -13.66
C ALA A 284 -11.26 -4.91 -14.56
N ALA A 285 -10.80 -3.65 -14.51
CA ALA A 285 -9.69 -3.19 -15.32
C ALA A 285 -8.38 -3.92 -15.00
N LEU A 286 -8.18 -4.34 -13.75
CA LEU A 286 -6.97 -5.09 -13.35
C LEU A 286 -6.98 -6.52 -13.90
N TYR A 287 -8.15 -7.17 -13.95
CA TYR A 287 -8.29 -8.48 -14.61
C TYR A 287 -8.05 -8.37 -16.11
N LEU A 288 -8.58 -7.32 -16.75
CA LEU A 288 -8.32 -7.04 -18.16
C LEU A 288 -6.82 -6.87 -18.42
N GLU A 289 -6.15 -6.01 -17.66
CA GLU A 289 -4.74 -5.70 -17.81
C GLU A 289 -3.88 -6.95 -17.61
N ARG A 290 -4.08 -7.68 -16.51
CA ARG A 290 -3.31 -8.90 -16.20
C ARG A 290 -3.59 -10.03 -17.18
N GLY A 291 -4.84 -10.21 -17.59
CA GLY A 291 -5.24 -11.23 -18.57
C GLY A 291 -4.63 -11.01 -19.94
N LEU A 292 -4.55 -9.75 -20.41
CA LEU A 292 -3.86 -9.42 -21.66
C LEU A 292 -2.34 -9.63 -21.56
N LEU A 293 -1.73 -9.37 -20.40
CA LEU A 293 -0.32 -9.67 -20.17
C LEU A 293 -0.04 -11.17 -20.16
N HIS A 294 -0.84 -11.97 -19.43
CA HIS A 294 -0.73 -13.43 -19.48
C HIS A 294 -0.85 -13.97 -20.92
N TYR A 295 -1.75 -13.40 -21.73
CA TYR A 295 -1.86 -13.79 -23.14
C TYR A 295 -0.59 -13.48 -23.94
N GLN A 296 0.02 -12.32 -23.70
CA GLN A 296 1.27 -11.92 -24.36
C GLN A 296 2.45 -12.82 -23.97
N GLU A 297 2.50 -13.27 -22.72
CA GLU A 297 3.52 -14.19 -22.21
C GLU A 297 3.24 -15.67 -22.55
N GLY A 298 2.12 -15.98 -23.21
CA GLY A 298 1.74 -17.35 -23.58
C GLY A 298 1.15 -18.18 -22.44
N GLU A 299 0.79 -17.55 -21.33
CA GLU A 299 0.15 -18.19 -20.17
C GLU A 299 -1.38 -18.30 -20.37
N GLU A 300 -1.77 -19.09 -21.35
CA GLU A 300 -3.13 -19.12 -21.92
C GLU A 300 -4.23 -19.45 -20.91
N ALA A 301 -3.98 -20.38 -19.97
CA ALA A 301 -4.95 -20.73 -18.95
C ALA A 301 -5.20 -19.59 -17.95
N LEU A 302 -4.14 -18.85 -17.59
CA LEU A 302 -4.24 -17.70 -16.68
C LEU A 302 -4.89 -16.51 -17.38
N ALA A 303 -4.54 -16.28 -18.65
CA ALA A 303 -5.17 -15.28 -19.50
C ALA A 303 -6.67 -15.53 -19.64
N LEU A 304 -7.08 -16.77 -19.92
CA LEU A 304 -8.47 -17.16 -20.02
C LEU A 304 -9.22 -16.84 -18.71
N ALA A 305 -8.70 -17.30 -17.57
CA ALA A 305 -9.35 -17.10 -16.27
C ALA A 305 -9.57 -15.61 -15.94
N ASP A 306 -8.57 -14.77 -16.19
CA ASP A 306 -8.67 -13.33 -15.96
C ASP A 306 -9.64 -12.63 -16.91
N LEU A 307 -9.60 -12.96 -18.20
CA LEU A 307 -10.48 -12.35 -19.19
C LEU A 307 -11.94 -12.78 -19.01
N GLU A 308 -12.20 -14.00 -18.55
CA GLU A 308 -13.55 -14.42 -18.14
C GLU A 308 -14.04 -13.59 -16.95
N ARG A 309 -13.19 -13.42 -15.94
CA ARG A 309 -13.52 -12.58 -14.78
C ARG A 309 -13.80 -11.12 -15.16
N TYR A 310 -13.05 -10.58 -16.13
CA TYR A 310 -13.30 -9.26 -16.69
C TYR A 310 -14.66 -9.16 -17.38
N VAL A 311 -15.01 -10.10 -18.25
CA VAL A 311 -16.30 -10.09 -18.97
C VAL A 311 -17.48 -10.30 -18.01
N ASP A 312 -17.30 -11.14 -16.98
CA ASP A 312 -18.32 -11.41 -15.97
C ASP A 312 -18.50 -10.29 -14.93
N SER A 313 -17.69 -9.22 -15.01
CA SER A 313 -17.73 -8.10 -14.06
C SER A 313 -18.99 -7.23 -14.15
N GLY A 314 -19.74 -7.34 -15.25
CA GLY A 314 -20.93 -6.52 -15.52
C GLY A 314 -20.63 -5.13 -16.10
N GLU A 315 -19.38 -4.87 -16.49
CA GLU A 315 -19.01 -3.66 -17.25
C GLU A 315 -19.79 -3.56 -18.57
N THR A 316 -20.23 -2.35 -18.92
CA THR A 316 -21.07 -2.13 -20.10
C THR A 316 -20.29 -1.91 -21.40
N ASP A 317 -19.06 -1.41 -21.29
CA ASP A 317 -18.18 -1.12 -22.42
C ASP A 317 -16.96 -2.04 -22.37
N LEU A 318 -17.15 -3.29 -22.82
CA LEU A 318 -16.10 -4.31 -22.81
C LEU A 318 -15.09 -4.07 -23.94
N SER A 319 -13.81 -4.26 -23.65
CA SER A 319 -12.71 -4.14 -24.61
C SER A 319 -12.90 -5.11 -25.79
N PRO A 320 -13.02 -4.62 -27.05
CA PRO A 320 -13.12 -5.48 -28.22
C PRO A 320 -11.89 -6.38 -28.41
N GLN A 321 -10.72 -5.93 -27.96
CA GLN A 321 -9.51 -6.76 -27.98
C GLN A 321 -9.64 -7.93 -27.01
N ALA A 322 -10.10 -7.68 -25.78
CA ALA A 322 -10.29 -8.71 -24.78
C ALA A 322 -11.27 -9.80 -25.24
N LEU A 323 -12.39 -9.40 -25.85
CA LEU A 323 -13.39 -10.32 -26.39
C LEU A 323 -12.79 -11.22 -27.48
N ARG A 324 -12.03 -10.64 -28.42
CA ARG A 324 -11.36 -11.43 -29.48
C ARG A 324 -10.35 -12.42 -28.92
N VAL A 325 -9.54 -12.00 -27.94
CA VAL A 325 -8.55 -12.87 -27.29
C VAL A 325 -9.25 -14.00 -26.52
N LEU A 326 -10.33 -13.67 -25.79
CA LEU A 326 -11.11 -14.64 -25.05
C LEU A 326 -11.73 -15.72 -25.95
N ASP A 327 -12.32 -15.33 -27.08
CA ASP A 327 -12.92 -16.27 -28.04
C ASP A 327 -11.86 -17.19 -28.69
N ASP A 328 -10.68 -16.64 -29.00
CA ASP A 328 -9.54 -17.42 -29.51
C ASP A 328 -9.08 -18.45 -28.47
N LEU A 329 -8.86 -18.03 -27.22
CA LEU A 329 -8.43 -18.90 -26.12
C LEU A 329 -9.44 -20.02 -25.85
N ARG A 330 -10.74 -19.71 -25.81
CA ARG A 330 -11.81 -20.72 -25.65
C ARG A 330 -11.80 -21.76 -26.77
N THR A 331 -11.55 -21.32 -28.01
CA THR A 331 -11.47 -22.23 -29.16
C THR A 331 -10.26 -23.13 -29.08
N ARG A 332 -9.10 -22.60 -28.70
CA ARG A 332 -7.83 -23.34 -28.63
C ARG A 332 -7.84 -24.35 -27.49
N LEU A 333 -8.12 -23.89 -26.27
CA LEU A 333 -8.13 -24.75 -25.07
C LEU A 333 -9.30 -25.74 -25.07
N GLY A 334 -10.44 -25.38 -25.68
CA GLY A 334 -11.57 -26.30 -25.86
C GLY A 334 -11.30 -27.45 -26.84
N ARG A 335 -10.36 -27.30 -27.79
CA ARG A 335 -9.96 -28.37 -28.73
C ARG A 335 -8.99 -29.37 -28.11
N GLU A 336 -8.18 -28.95 -27.14
CA GLU A 336 -7.20 -29.80 -26.47
C GLU A 336 -7.84 -30.78 -25.47
N GLY A 337 -8.94 -30.38 -24.82
CA GLY A 337 -9.69 -31.25 -23.90
C GLY A 337 -10.58 -32.31 -24.57
N GLY A 338 -10.73 -32.29 -25.89
CA GLY A 338 -11.62 -33.19 -26.65
C GLY A 338 -10.93 -34.39 -27.32
N ASN A 339 -9.61 -34.53 -27.16
CA ASN A 339 -8.80 -35.52 -27.88
C ASN A 339 -8.02 -36.47 -26.94
N SER A 340 -8.47 -36.63 -25.70
CA SER A 340 -7.89 -37.56 -24.70
C SER A 340 -8.79 -38.75 -24.41
#